data_AF-A0A2W6NIK1-F1
#
_entry.id   AF-A0A2W6NIK1-F1
#
_cell.length_a   1.000
_cell.length_b   1.000
_cell.length_c   1.000
_cell.angle_alpha   90.00
_cell.angle_beta   90.00
_cell.angle_gamma   90.00
#
_symmetry.space_group_name_H-M   'P 1'
#
loop_
_entity.id
_entity.type
_entity.pdbx_description
1 polymer ?
#
loop_
_entity_poly.entity_id
_entity_poly.type
_entity_poly.pdbx_seq_one_letter_code
_entity_poly.pdbx_strand_id
1 'polypeptide(L)' 'MYPCPIVANIEYFNKYFNKELKVSDLDYLQLKDVESYNDILNFTSKPVPFCQYCAIEKMDRRPWEKSENKISEYVIE' A
#
# COMPACT_ATOMS: atom_id res chain seq x y z
N MET A 1 -5.34 -2.62 -10.77
CA MET A 1 -5.63 -1.37 -10.06
C MET A 1 -5.39 -1.62 -8.59
N TYR A 2 -4.50 -0.84 -7.97
CA TYR A 2 -4.28 -0.88 -6.53
C TYR A 2 -5.06 0.27 -5.87
N PRO A 3 -5.71 0.07 -4.71
CA PRO A 3 -6.45 1.12 -4.04
C PRO A 3 -5.53 2.09 -3.28
N CYS A 4 -4.28 1.70 -3.03
CA CYS A 4 -3.31 2.48 -2.28
C CYS A 4 -1.92 2.38 -2.92
N PRO A 5 -1.16 3.49 -3.03
CA PRO A 5 0.18 3.49 -3.61
C PRO A 5 1.20 2.70 -2.80
N ILE A 6 0.99 2.51 -1.48
CA ILE A 6 1.90 1.71 -0.64
C ILE A 6 1.92 0.27 -1.12
N VAL A 7 0.75 -0.33 -1.30
CA VAL A 7 0.60 -1.72 -1.79
C VAL A 7 1.23 -1.87 -3.17
N ALA A 8 0.97 -0.92 -4.06
CA ALA A 8 1.47 -0.93 -5.44
C ALA A 8 3.00 -0.91 -5.53
N ASN A 9 3.69 -0.36 -4.53
CA ASN A 9 5.14 -0.14 -4.55
C ASN A 9 5.89 -0.97 -3.49
N ILE A 10 5.21 -1.88 -2.79
CA ILE A 10 5.82 -2.58 -1.65
C ILE A 10 6.98 -3.49 -2.05
N GLU A 11 7.02 -3.96 -3.30
CA GLU A 11 8.13 -4.74 -3.83
C GLU A 11 9.47 -3.99 -3.73
N TYR A 12 9.48 -2.68 -3.99
CA TYR A 12 10.69 -1.85 -3.91
C TYR A 12 11.14 -1.66 -2.48
N PHE A 13 10.19 -1.42 -1.57
CA PHE A 13 10.45 -1.32 -0.13
C PHE A 13 11.05 -2.63 0.40
N ASN A 14 10.42 -3.77 0.10
CA ASN A 14 10.90 -5.09 0.49
C ASN A 14 12.32 -5.35 -0.02
N LYS A 15 12.57 -5.06 -1.30
CA LYS A 15 13.89 -5.24 -1.92
C LYS A 15 14.96 -4.36 -1.30
N TYR A 16 14.66 -3.09 -1.02
CA TYR A 16 15.64 -2.14 -0.50
C TYR A 16 15.96 -2.39 0.98
N PHE A 17 14.95 -2.64 1.82
CA PHE A 17 15.10 -2.80 3.26
C PHE A 17 15.19 -4.26 3.73
N ASN A 18 15.25 -5.21 2.79
CA ASN A 18 15.26 -6.65 3.06
C ASN A 18 14.09 -7.06 3.98
N LYS A 19 12.87 -6.68 3.58
CA LYS A 19 11.61 -6.99 4.27
C LYS A 19 10.76 -7.94 3.42
N GLU A 20 9.73 -8.50 4.04
CA GLU A 20 8.91 -9.54 3.43
C GLU A 20 7.40 -9.31 3.60
N LEU A 21 6.96 -8.07 3.40
CA LEU A 21 5.54 -7.71 3.43
C LEU A 21 4.83 -8.34 2.21
N LYS A 22 3.82 -9.17 2.47
CA LYS A 22 3.19 -10.00 1.43
C LYS A 22 2.02 -9.28 0.77
N VAL A 23 1.95 -9.38 -0.57
CA VAL A 23 0.80 -8.96 -1.38
C VAL A 23 0.09 -10.22 -1.86
N SER A 24 -1.24 -10.18 -1.82
CA SER A 24 -2.13 -11.22 -2.30
C SER A 24 -2.90 -10.77 -3.54
N ASP A 25 -3.56 -11.70 -4.23
CA ASP A 25 -4.42 -11.39 -5.38
C ASP A 25 -5.69 -10.59 -5.01
N LEU A 26 -5.99 -10.47 -3.71
CA LEU A 26 -7.09 -9.65 -3.20
C LEU A 26 -6.69 -8.19 -2.96
N ASP A 27 -5.40 -7.86 -3.09
CA ASP A 27 -4.87 -6.52 -2.84
C ASP A 27 -4.94 -5.59 -4.06
N TYR A 28 -5.37 -6.13 -5.20
CA TYR A 28 -5.55 -5.38 -6.43
C TYR A 28 -6.74 -5.92 -7.23
N LEU A 29 -7.32 -5.03 -8.02
CA LEU A 29 -8.39 -5.35 -8.97
C LEU A 29 -7.80 -5.47 -10.38
N GLN A 30 -7.95 -6.63 -11.02
CA GLN A 30 -7.60 -6.77 -12.43
C GLN A 30 -8.68 -6.13 -13.29
N LEU A 31 -8.32 -5.09 -14.05
CA LEU A 31 -9.31 -4.30 -14.81
C LEU A 31 -10.00 -5.10 -15.92
N LYS A 32 -9.37 -6.18 -16.40
CA LYS A 32 -9.95 -7.08 -17.40
C LYS A 32 -11.15 -7.87 -16.86
N ASP A 33 -11.24 -8.03 -15.54
CA ASP A 33 -12.27 -8.83 -14.86
C ASP A 33 -13.40 -7.92 -14.30
N VAL A 34 -13.37 -6.62 -14.63
CA VAL A 34 -14.38 -5.63 -14.20
C VAL A 34 -15.52 -5.60 -15.20
N GLU A 35 -16.73 -5.92 -14.75
CA GLU A 35 -17.94 -5.94 -15.59
C GLU A 35 -18.73 -4.63 -15.46
N SER A 36 -18.59 -3.93 -14.34
CA SER A 36 -19.35 -2.73 -14.05
C SER A 36 -18.59 -1.73 -13.16
N TYR A 37 -19.05 -0.47 -13.17
CA TYR A 37 -18.55 0.55 -12.25
C TYR A 37 -18.76 0.18 -10.77
N ASN A 38 -19.81 -0.59 -10.46
CA ASN A 38 -20.09 -1.03 -9.09
C ASN A 38 -19.00 -1.98 -8.56
N ASP A 39 -18.31 -2.74 -9.41
CA ASP A 39 -17.22 -3.62 -8.97
C ASP A 39 -16.03 -2.81 -8.45
N ILE A 40 -15.73 -1.70 -9.11
CA ILE A 40 -14.70 -0.74 -8.69
C ILE A 40 -15.10 -0.09 -7.36
N LEU A 41 -16.36 0.35 -7.22
CA LEU A 41 -16.85 0.95 -5.97
C LEU A 41 -16.82 -0.04 -4.80
N ASN A 42 -17.28 -1.27 -5.02
CA ASN A 42 -17.29 -2.32 -4.01
C ASN A 42 -15.87 -2.71 -3.56
N PHE A 43 -14.91 -2.73 -4.49
CA PHE A 43 -13.51 -3.00 -4.19
C PHE A 43 -12.87 -1.86 -3.40
N THR A 44 -13.02 -0.61 -3.87
CA THR A 44 -12.37 0.57 -3.26
C THR A 44 -12.97 0.99 -1.92
N SER A 45 -14.21 0.61 -1.64
CA SER A 45 -14.90 0.94 -0.37
C SER A 45 -14.49 0.07 0.82
N LYS A 46 -13.67 -0.97 0.61
CA LYS A 46 -13.26 -1.92 1.66
C LYS A 46 -11.74 -1.96 1.79
N PRO A 47 -11.20 -2.14 3.00
CA PRO A 47 -9.77 -2.38 3.16
C PRO A 47 -9.38 -3.69 2.48
N VAL A 48 -8.21 -3.69 1.84
CA VAL A 48 -7.61 -4.91 1.28
C VAL A 48 -6.77 -5.63 2.35
N PRO A 49 -6.46 -6.93 2.21
CA PRO A 49 -5.68 -7.67 3.19
C PRO A 49 -4.35 -7.00 3.58
N PHE A 50 -3.67 -6.34 2.66
CA PHE A 50 -2.41 -5.63 2.90
C PHE A 50 -2.57 -4.48 3.93
N CYS A 51 -3.78 -3.92 4.08
CA CYS A 51 -4.05 -2.86 5.05
C CYS A 51 -3.74 -3.28 6.50
N GLN A 52 -3.58 -4.58 6.81
CA GLN A 52 -3.11 -5.05 8.11
C GLN A 52 -1.73 -4.49 8.52
N TYR A 53 -0.90 -4.10 7.54
CA TYR A 53 0.40 -3.47 7.78
C TYR A 53 0.32 -1.94 7.89
N CYS A 54 -0.85 -1.35 7.65
CA CYS A 54 -1.04 0.09 7.59
C CYS A 54 -1.14 0.68 9.01
N ALA A 55 -0.22 1.58 9.35
CA ALA A 55 -0.23 2.33 10.61
C ALA A 55 -0.70 3.78 10.42
N ILE A 56 -1.72 4.01 9.57
CA ILE A 56 -2.20 5.37 9.24
C ILE A 56 -2.61 6.18 10.48
N GLU A 57 -3.13 5.52 11.50
CA GLU A 57 -3.53 6.15 12.77
C GLU A 57 -2.33 6.68 13.57
N LYS A 58 -1.13 6.16 13.32
CA LYS A 58 0.11 6.59 13.95
C LYS A 58 0.92 7.55 13.07
N MET A 59 0.41 7.92 11.89
CA MET A 59 1.14 8.72 10.92
C MET A 59 1.45 10.12 11.48
N ASP A 60 2.72 10.46 11.56
CA ASP A 60 3.20 11.76 12.02
C ASP A 60 3.40 12.73 10.86
N ARG A 61 3.21 14.03 11.12
CA ARG A 61 3.48 15.07 10.12
C ARG A 61 4.96 15.42 10.14
N ARG A 62 5.66 15.09 9.05
CA ARG A 62 7.08 15.38 8.87
C ARG A 62 7.29 16.54 7.88
N PRO A 63 8.33 17.36 8.05
CA PRO A 63 8.69 18.37 7.07
C PRO A 63 9.03 17.73 5.72
N TRP A 64 8.79 18.46 4.64
CA TRP A 64 9.20 18.01 3.31
C TRP A 64 10.70 18.23 3.13
N GLU A 65 11.45 17.14 3.06
CA GLU A 65 12.91 17.14 2.98
C GLU A 65 13.40 16.16 1.92
N LYS A 66 14.69 16.25 1.59
CA LYS A 66 15.32 15.27 0.72
C LYS A 66 15.42 13.93 1.46
N SER A 67 14.92 12.86 0.85
CA SER A 67 15.04 11.51 1.42
C SER A 67 16.51 11.09 1.57
N GLU A 68 16.82 10.46 2.70
CA GLU A 68 18.10 9.80 2.98
C GLU A 68 17.99 8.28 2.78
N ASN A 69 16.83 7.79 2.33
CA ASN A 69 16.46 6.38 2.22
C ASN A 69 16.60 5.59 3.53
N LYS A 70 16.38 6.23 4.68
CA LYS A 70 16.36 5.53 5.98
C LYS A 70 15.02 4.85 6.19
N ILE A 71 15.00 3.64 6.76
CA ILE A 71 13.74 2.90 6.97
C ILE A 71 12.75 3.69 7.85
N SER A 72 13.27 4.46 8.80
CA SER A 72 12.48 5.34 9.68
C SER A 72 11.67 6.37 8.90
N GLU A 73 12.02 6.70 7.66
CA GLU A 73 11.23 7.59 6.78
C GLU A 73 9.90 6.94 6.33
N TYR A 74 9.84 5.61 6.30
CA TYR A 74 8.74 4.83 5.74
C TYR A 74 7.95 4.04 6.79
N VAL A 75 8.52 3.83 7.98
CA VAL A 75 7.89 3.10 9.08
C VAL A 75 7.71 3.99 10.30
N ILE A 76 6.73 3.65 11.12
CA ILE A 76 6.48 4.27 12.42
C ILE A 76 6.85 3.22 13.46
N GLU A 77 7.62 3.61 14.48
CA GLU A 77 8.00 2.76 15.61
C GLU A 77 6.84 2.54 16.60
#